data_AF-A0A9X4R5E3-F1
#
_entry.id   AF-A0A9X4R5E3-F1
#
_cell.length_a   1.000
_cell.length_b   1.000
_cell.length_c   1.000
_cell.angle_alpha   90.00
_cell.angle_beta   90.00
_cell.angle_gamma   90.00
#
_symmetry.space_group_name_H-M   'P 1'
#
loop_
_entity.id
_entity.type
_entity.pdbx_description
1 polymer ?
#
loop_
_entity_poly.entity_id
_entity_poly.type
_entity_poly.pdbx_seq_one_letter_code
_entity_poly.pdbx_strand_id
1 'polypeptide(L)'
;MSTAILIFAFIAVVHFVYESIVAPSWRMKLRNELFVLRDEVREEKIRGVSKADDEAFWFVHNGVNSFLSKLPSLTAWNQHLALEVLRADPELRAVVNKRIATIDQCTNDVVKSVFRRTVKVVEEAMVVNAGGWFVYLIPVALLMATLGRLKRFASALVVAPEREAARLLPQQA
;
A
#
# COMPACT_ATOMS: atom_id res chain seq x y z
N MET A 1 -20.27 -2.07 29.72
CA MET A 1 -18.88 -1.61 29.95
C MET A 1 -17.87 -2.74 29.77
N SER A 2 -18.02 -3.89 30.42
CA SER A 2 -17.05 -5.00 30.35
C SER A 2 -16.80 -5.51 28.92
N THR A 3 -17.83 -5.60 28.07
CA THR A 3 -17.71 -6.06 26.68
C THR A 3 -16.87 -5.12 25.81
N ALA A 4 -17.07 -3.80 25.92
CA ALA A 4 -16.30 -2.81 25.17
C ALA A 4 -14.81 -2.84 25.56
N ILE A 5 -14.52 -3.00 26.86
CA ILE A 5 -13.14 -3.13 27.35
C ILE A 5 -12.47 -4.37 26.74
N LEU A 6 -13.16 -5.51 26.68
CA LEU A 6 -12.62 -6.74 26.07
C LEU A 6 -12.34 -6.56 24.57
N ILE A 7 -13.22 -5.86 23.84
CA ILE A 7 -13.01 -5.58 22.41
C ILE A 7 -11.78 -4.70 22.20
N PHE A 8 -11.65 -3.62 22.97
CA PHE A 8 -10.49 -2.72 22.85
C PHE A 8 -9.18 -3.42 23.26
N ALA A 9 -9.21 -4.25 24.31
CA ALA A 9 -8.06 -5.05 24.70
C ALA A 9 -7.63 -6.01 23.58
N PHE A 10 -8.59 -6.67 22.94
CA PHE A 10 -8.32 -7.55 21.79
C PHE A 10 -7.69 -6.78 20.62
N ILE A 11 -8.27 -5.64 20.23
CA ILE A 11 -7.74 -4.76 19.18
C ILE A 11 -6.31 -4.32 19.50
N ALA A 12 -6.05 -3.91 20.76
CA ALA A 12 -4.73 -3.48 21.20
C ALA A 12 -3.70 -4.62 21.10
N VAL A 13 -4.06 -5.84 21.50
CA VAL A 13 -3.18 -7.01 21.36
C VAL A 13 -2.87 -7.30 19.90
N VAL A 14 -3.88 -7.30 19.02
CA VAL A 14 -3.69 -7.51 17.58
C VAL A 14 -2.79 -6.43 16.96
N HIS A 15 -3.05 -5.17 17.28
CA HIS A 15 -2.22 -4.05 16.80
C HIS A 15 -0.78 -4.15 17.31
N PHE A 16 -0.59 -4.51 18.58
CA PHE A 16 0.74 -4.70 19.17
C PHE A 16 1.51 -5.83 18.47
N VAL A 17 0.86 -6.97 18.22
CA VAL A 17 1.47 -8.10 17.47
C VAL A 17 1.86 -7.66 16.06
N TYR A 18 1.00 -6.90 15.39
CA TYR A 18 1.29 -6.39 14.05
C TYR A 18 2.52 -5.47 14.05
N GLU A 19 2.55 -4.43 14.88
CA GLU A 19 3.65 -3.44 14.88
C GLU A 19 4.96 -3.98 15.45
N SER A 20 4.90 -4.93 16.40
CA SER A 20 6.10 -5.43 17.08
C SER A 20 6.74 -6.64 16.41
N ILE A 21 5.96 -7.44 15.69
CA ILE A 21 6.42 -8.72 15.13
C ILE A 21 6.25 -8.74 13.61
N VAL A 22 5.03 -8.52 13.13
CA VAL A 22 4.71 -8.68 11.70
C VAL A 22 5.40 -7.60 10.87
N ALA A 23 5.10 -6.32 11.10
CA ALA A 23 5.63 -5.23 10.30
C ALA A 23 7.18 -5.19 10.29
N PRO A 24 7.91 -5.36 11.41
CA PRO A 24 9.37 -5.41 11.40
C PRO A 24 9.93 -6.57 10.58
N SER A 25 9.32 -7.76 10.68
CA SER A 25 9.74 -8.95 9.90
C SER A 25 9.59 -8.72 8.41
N TRP A 26 8.47 -8.14 7.99
CA TRP A 26 8.23 -7.81 6.58
C TRP A 26 9.12 -6.66 6.09
N ARG A 27 9.32 -5.61 6.88
CA ARG A 27 10.27 -4.52 6.55
C ARG A 27 11.69 -5.06 6.35
N MET A 28 12.11 -6.01 7.17
CA MET A 28 13.42 -6.65 7.01
C MET A 28 13.51 -7.45 5.70
N LYS A 29 12.48 -8.25 5.39
CA LYS A 29 12.40 -8.98 4.12
C LYS A 29 12.52 -8.04 2.91
N LEU A 30 11.73 -6.97 2.88
CA LEU A 30 11.74 -5.98 1.79
C LEU A 30 13.09 -5.28 1.66
N ARG A 31 13.75 -4.96 2.78
CA ARG A 31 15.11 -4.40 2.77
C ARG A 31 16.12 -5.37 2.15
N ASN A 32 16.03 -6.66 2.48
CA ASN A 32 16.90 -7.68 1.91
C ASN A 32 16.67 -7.84 0.40
N GLU A 33 15.41 -7.79 -0.06
CA GLU A 33 15.08 -7.81 -1.48
C GLU A 33 15.69 -6.60 -2.23
N LEU A 34 15.65 -5.40 -1.65
CA LEU A 34 16.32 -4.23 -2.24
C LEU A 34 17.85 -4.40 -2.28
N PHE A 35 18.48 -5.06 -1.32
CA PHE A 35 19.91 -5.35 -1.38
C PHE A 35 20.24 -6.29 -2.54
N VAL A 36 19.46 -7.35 -2.73
CA VAL A 36 19.60 -8.26 -3.87
C VAL A 36 19.45 -7.50 -5.19
N LEU A 37 18.40 -6.69 -5.33
CA LEU A 37 18.15 -5.89 -6.54
C LEU A 37 19.27 -4.89 -6.84
N ARG A 38 19.85 -4.28 -5.81
CA ARG A 38 21.00 -3.37 -5.94
C ARG A 38 22.22 -4.11 -6.49
N ASP A 39 22.45 -5.30 -5.98
CA ASP A 39 23.63 -6.07 -6.34
C ASP A 39 23.47 -6.65 -7.76
N GLU A 40 22.26 -7.07 -8.14
CA GLU A 40 21.92 -7.46 -9.52
C GLU A 40 22.19 -6.32 -10.53
N VAL A 41 21.73 -5.10 -10.26
CA VAL A 41 21.96 -3.99 -11.21
C VAL A 41 23.45 -3.63 -11.29
N ARG A 42 24.19 -3.72 -10.18
CA ARG A 42 25.64 -3.48 -10.14
C ARG A 42 26.41 -4.52 -10.94
N GLU A 43 25.97 -5.78 -10.95
CA GLU A 43 26.59 -6.82 -11.76
C GLU A 43 26.54 -6.47 -13.25
N GLU A 44 25.43 -5.90 -13.73
CA GLU A 44 25.32 -5.43 -15.12
C GLU A 44 26.35 -4.34 -15.44
N LYS A 45 26.61 -3.43 -14.50
CA LYS A 45 27.66 -2.40 -14.68
C LYS A 45 29.04 -3.02 -14.83
N ILE A 46 29.32 -4.10 -14.10
CA ILE A 46 30.58 -4.85 -14.18
C ILE A 46 30.67 -5.60 -15.51
N ARG A 47 29.57 -6.19 -15.98
CA ARG A 47 29.48 -6.91 -17.26
C ARG A 47 29.57 -5.99 -18.49
N GLY A 48 29.40 -4.68 -18.29
CA GLY A 48 29.58 -3.66 -19.31
C GLY A 48 28.28 -3.19 -19.94
N VAL A 49 27.45 -2.47 -19.17
CA VAL A 49 26.28 -1.75 -19.70
C VAL A 49 26.68 -0.86 -20.89
N SER A 50 25.86 -0.89 -21.94
CA SER A 50 26.07 -0.06 -23.13
C SER A 50 26.08 1.43 -22.75
N LYS A 51 26.83 2.26 -23.48
CA LYS A 51 26.84 3.71 -23.23
C LYS A 51 25.43 4.34 -23.37
N ALA A 52 24.58 3.76 -24.21
CA ALA A 52 23.21 4.22 -24.40
C ALA A 52 22.32 3.95 -23.18
N ASP A 53 22.61 2.88 -22.43
CA ASP A 53 21.84 2.46 -21.25
C ASP A 53 22.43 2.96 -19.92
N ASP A 54 23.58 3.64 -19.95
CA ASP A 54 24.28 4.06 -18.73
C ASP A 54 23.44 5.02 -17.87
N GLU A 55 22.70 5.92 -18.52
CA GLU A 55 21.81 6.86 -17.82
C GLU A 55 20.66 6.11 -17.11
N ALA A 56 20.02 5.16 -17.79
CA ALA A 56 18.98 4.31 -17.22
C ALA A 56 19.50 3.48 -16.05
N PHE A 57 20.71 2.91 -16.18
CA PHE A 57 21.39 2.21 -15.10
C PHE A 57 21.51 3.09 -13.85
N TRP A 58 21.99 4.33 -13.98
CA TRP A 58 22.16 5.22 -12.84
C TRP A 58 20.84 5.63 -12.20
N PHE A 59 19.77 5.82 -12.98
CA PHE A 59 18.44 6.07 -12.42
C PHE A 59 17.95 4.90 -11.55
N VAL A 60 18.10 3.67 -12.04
CA VAL A 60 17.68 2.47 -11.30
C VAL A 60 18.56 2.25 -10.08
N HIS A 61 19.89 2.28 -10.22
CA HIS A 61 20.83 2.13 -9.10
C HIS A 61 20.57 3.14 -7.98
N ASN A 62 20.42 4.42 -8.33
CA ASN A 62 20.18 5.48 -7.35
C ASN A 62 18.78 5.40 -6.75
N GLY A 63 17.78 4.94 -7.54
CA GLY A 63 16.43 4.65 -7.06
C GLY A 63 16.43 3.56 -5.99
N VAL A 64 17.01 2.40 -6.28
CA VAL A 64 17.13 1.28 -5.31
C VAL A 64 17.83 1.75 -4.04
N ASN A 65 18.97 2.44 -4.19
CA ASN A 65 19.74 2.95 -3.05
C ASN A 65 18.96 3.97 -2.21
N SER A 66 18.15 4.81 -2.86
CA SER A 66 17.30 5.78 -2.16
C SER A 66 16.21 5.08 -1.34
N PHE A 67 15.60 4.02 -1.86
CA PHE A 67 14.54 3.32 -1.14
C PHE A 67 15.08 2.45 0.00
N LEU A 68 16.31 1.93 -0.08
CA LEU A 68 16.94 1.20 1.03
C LEU A 68 16.94 1.99 2.35
N SER A 69 17.14 3.30 2.31
CA SER A 69 17.11 4.17 3.49
C SER A 69 15.73 4.75 3.79
N LYS A 70 14.86 4.85 2.77
CA LYS A 70 13.54 5.50 2.88
C LYS A 70 12.37 4.55 3.09
N LEU A 71 12.56 3.22 3.05
CA LEU A 71 11.49 2.22 3.26
C LEU A 71 10.54 2.54 4.44
N PRO A 72 11.01 2.91 5.65
CA PRO A 72 10.11 3.23 6.77
C PRO A 72 9.27 4.51 6.56
N SER A 73 9.74 5.41 5.69
CA SER A 73 9.07 6.67 5.40
C SER A 73 7.96 6.55 4.35
N LEU A 74 7.77 5.36 3.76
CA LEU A 74 6.72 5.08 2.77
C LEU A 74 5.37 4.89 3.48
N THR A 75 4.84 5.97 4.05
CA THR A 75 3.53 6.02 4.69
C THR A 75 2.49 6.60 3.73
N ALA A 76 1.21 6.29 3.97
CA ALA A 76 0.11 6.86 3.17
C ALA A 76 0.12 8.41 3.15
N TRP A 77 0.50 9.03 4.28
CA TRP A 77 0.62 10.49 4.38
C TRP A 77 1.74 11.04 3.48
N ASN A 78 2.94 10.45 3.54
CA ASN A 78 4.06 10.91 2.73
C ASN A 78 3.82 10.67 1.23
N GLN A 79 3.08 9.62 0.88
CA GLN A 79 2.64 9.38 -0.49
C GLN A 79 1.69 10.50 -0.97
N HIS A 80 0.71 10.86 -0.14
CA HIS A 80 -0.20 11.95 -0.46
C HIS A 80 0.57 13.26 -0.69
N LEU A 81 1.48 13.62 0.21
CA LEU A 81 2.33 14.81 0.07
C LEU A 81 3.19 14.76 -1.20
N ALA A 82 3.81 13.61 -1.50
CA ALA A 82 4.61 13.45 -2.71
C ALA A 82 3.78 13.63 -3.99
N LEU A 83 2.54 13.14 -4.00
CA LEU A 83 1.61 13.34 -5.12
C LEU A 83 1.18 14.80 -5.26
N GLU A 84 0.95 15.51 -4.16
CA GLU A 84 0.63 16.94 -4.20
C GLU A 84 1.81 17.75 -4.76
N VAL A 85 3.03 17.50 -4.30
CA VAL A 85 4.24 18.15 -4.84
C VAL A 85 4.38 17.88 -6.34
N LEU A 86 4.22 16.63 -6.78
CA LEU A 86 4.30 16.26 -8.20
C LEU A 86 3.18 16.92 -9.05
N ARG A 87 2.01 17.16 -8.46
CA ARG A 87 0.89 17.85 -9.11
C ARG A 87 1.08 19.37 -9.18
N ALA A 88 1.70 19.96 -8.16
CA ALA A 88 1.96 21.38 -8.07
C ALA A 88 3.16 21.82 -8.92
N ASP A 89 4.13 20.93 -9.16
CA ASP A 89 5.38 21.23 -9.88
C ASP A 89 5.43 20.53 -11.26
N PRO A 90 5.16 21.25 -12.38
CA PRO A 90 5.23 20.70 -13.72
C PRO A 90 6.66 20.33 -14.16
N GLU A 91 7.68 21.06 -13.68
CA GLU A 91 9.08 20.80 -14.04
C GLU A 91 9.55 19.48 -13.44
N LEU A 92 9.27 19.27 -12.15
CA LEU A 92 9.57 18.01 -11.48
C LEU A 92 8.86 16.84 -12.18
N ARG A 93 7.59 17.02 -12.58
CA ARG A 93 6.84 15.99 -13.30
C ARG A 93 7.47 15.67 -14.65
N ALA A 94 7.91 16.67 -15.40
CA ALA A 94 8.61 16.47 -16.66
C ALA A 94 9.92 15.68 -16.46
N VAL A 95 10.68 16.00 -15.40
CA VAL A 95 11.90 15.26 -15.04
C VAL A 95 11.59 13.79 -14.71
N VAL A 96 10.59 13.53 -13.87
CA VAL A 96 10.18 12.16 -13.51
C VAL A 96 9.76 11.36 -14.74
N ASN A 97 8.90 11.93 -15.59
CA ASN A 97 8.43 11.27 -16.80
C ASN A 97 9.57 10.99 -17.78
N LYS A 98 10.51 11.93 -17.94
CA LYS A 98 11.71 11.73 -18.75
C LYS A 98 12.52 10.55 -18.24
N ARG A 99 12.76 10.47 -16.93
CA ARG A 99 13.52 9.35 -16.33
C ARG A 99 12.84 8.00 -16.52
N ILE A 100 11.51 7.95 -16.37
CA ILE A 100 10.73 6.74 -16.64
C ILE A 100 10.89 6.33 -18.11
N ALA A 101 10.73 7.28 -19.04
CA ALA A 101 10.89 7.01 -20.47
C ALA A 101 12.30 6.52 -20.83
N THR A 102 13.36 7.10 -20.22
CA THR A 102 14.74 6.63 -20.39
C THR A 102 14.91 5.18 -19.92
N ILE A 103 14.27 4.78 -18.83
CA ILE A 103 14.30 3.40 -18.35
C ILE A 103 13.51 2.48 -19.28
N ASP A 104 12.34 2.90 -19.77
CA ASP A 104 11.50 2.09 -20.67
C ASP A 104 12.16 1.87 -22.04
N GLN A 105 12.93 2.85 -22.52
CA GLN A 105 13.70 2.76 -23.77
C GLN A 105 15.02 1.99 -23.61
N CYS A 106 15.41 1.63 -22.38
CA CYS A 106 16.63 0.90 -22.11
C CYS A 106 16.63 -0.46 -22.81
N THR A 107 17.74 -0.82 -23.44
CA THR A 107 17.87 -2.13 -24.12
C THR A 107 18.22 -3.25 -23.14
N ASN A 108 18.85 -2.92 -22.01
CA ASN A 108 19.21 -3.89 -20.98
C ASN A 108 17.96 -4.35 -20.20
N ASP A 109 17.54 -5.60 -20.43
CA ASP A 109 16.37 -6.19 -19.80
C ASP A 109 16.54 -6.40 -18.29
N VAL A 110 17.77 -6.62 -17.81
CA VAL A 110 18.06 -6.75 -16.38
C VAL A 110 17.79 -5.42 -15.68
N VAL A 111 18.31 -4.29 -16.20
CA VAL A 111 18.05 -2.96 -15.65
C VAL A 111 16.55 -2.65 -15.59
N LYS A 112 15.81 -2.92 -16.67
CA LYS A 112 14.34 -2.75 -16.70
C LYS A 112 13.63 -3.67 -15.70
N SER A 113 14.08 -4.91 -15.56
CA SER A 113 13.48 -5.87 -14.62
C SER A 113 13.72 -5.46 -13.17
N VAL A 114 14.92 -4.95 -12.85
CA VAL A 114 15.25 -4.45 -11.52
C VAL A 114 14.40 -3.24 -11.19
N PHE A 115 14.19 -2.32 -12.14
CA PHE A 115 13.28 -1.19 -11.95
C PHE A 115 11.87 -1.65 -11.55
N ARG A 116 11.25 -2.56 -12.33
CA ARG A 116 9.90 -3.07 -12.04
C ARG A 116 9.82 -3.79 -10.70
N ARG A 117 10.82 -4.61 -10.37
CA ARG A 117 10.89 -5.31 -9.08
C ARG A 117 11.07 -4.35 -7.91
N THR A 118 11.85 -3.28 -8.10
CA THR A 118 12.01 -2.21 -7.10
C THR A 118 10.69 -1.50 -6.84
N VAL A 119 9.93 -1.17 -7.89
CA VAL A 119 8.59 -0.58 -7.75
C VAL A 119 7.68 -1.48 -6.92
N LYS A 120 7.67 -2.80 -7.20
CA LYS A 120 6.88 -3.76 -6.42
C LYS A 120 7.28 -3.80 -4.93
N VAL A 121 8.58 -3.78 -4.62
CA VAL A 121 9.06 -3.73 -3.23
C VAL A 121 8.62 -2.44 -2.53
N VAL A 122 8.63 -1.31 -3.24
CA VAL A 122 8.14 -0.02 -2.73
C VAL A 122 6.63 -0.06 -2.48
N GLU A 123 5.84 -0.67 -3.37
CA GLU A 123 4.39 -0.87 -3.19
C GLU A 123 4.09 -1.75 -1.97
N GLU A 124 4.78 -2.89 -1.84
CA GLU A 124 4.63 -3.78 -0.69
C GLU A 124 5.00 -3.08 0.63
N ALA A 125 6.06 -2.27 0.62
CA ALA A 125 6.44 -1.47 1.78
C ALA A 125 5.36 -0.47 2.21
N MET A 126 4.69 0.17 1.25
CA MET A 126 3.55 1.05 1.55
C MET A 126 2.42 0.30 2.24
N VAL A 127 2.09 -0.90 1.76
CA VAL A 127 1.05 -1.75 2.38
C VAL A 127 1.45 -2.17 3.79
N VAL A 128 2.70 -2.61 4.00
CA VAL A 128 3.20 -3.01 5.33
C VAL A 128 3.18 -1.81 6.29
N ASN A 129 3.58 -0.63 5.85
CA ASN A 129 3.57 0.58 6.68
C ASN A 129 2.16 1.10 6.97
N ALA A 130 1.20 0.89 6.06
CA ALA A 130 -0.20 1.22 6.29
C ALA A 130 -0.95 0.14 7.08
N GLY A 131 -0.41 -1.07 7.19
CA GLY A 131 -1.18 -2.23 7.63
C GLY A 131 -1.70 -2.17 9.07
N GLY A 132 -1.03 -1.41 9.95
CA GLY A 132 -1.49 -1.18 11.32
C GLY A 132 -2.86 -0.49 11.38
N TRP A 133 -3.21 0.30 10.35
CA TRP A 133 -4.51 0.94 10.22
C TRP A 133 -5.64 -0.03 9.91
N PHE A 134 -5.36 -1.15 9.22
CA PHE A 134 -6.41 -2.12 8.88
C PHE A 134 -7.04 -2.76 10.11
N VAL A 135 -6.30 -2.86 11.22
CA VAL A 135 -6.81 -3.34 12.51
C VAL A 135 -8.00 -2.48 12.98
N TYR A 136 -8.01 -1.18 12.67
CA TYR A 136 -9.08 -0.26 13.04
C TYR A 136 -10.13 -0.11 11.94
N LEU A 137 -9.72 -0.09 10.67
CA LEU A 137 -10.62 0.13 9.54
C LEU A 137 -11.57 -1.06 9.31
N ILE A 138 -11.13 -2.30 9.55
CA ILE A 138 -11.97 -3.49 9.33
C ILE A 138 -13.20 -3.49 10.26
N PRO A 139 -13.08 -3.34 11.60
CA PRO A 139 -14.24 -3.26 12.48
C PRO A 139 -15.21 -2.13 12.12
N VAL A 140 -14.68 -0.95 11.76
CA VAL A 140 -15.49 0.20 11.35
C VAL A 140 -16.22 -0.09 10.05
N ALA A 141 -15.56 -0.67 9.05
CA ALA A 141 -16.18 -1.04 7.78
C ALA A 141 -17.28 -2.08 7.96
N LEU A 142 -17.08 -3.08 8.83
CA LEU A 142 -18.10 -4.07 9.18
C LEU A 142 -19.32 -3.41 9.84
N LEU A 143 -19.11 -2.50 10.78
CA LEU A 143 -20.19 -1.75 11.42
C LEU A 143 -20.98 -0.90 10.41
N MET A 144 -20.28 -0.21 9.51
CA MET A 144 -20.93 0.57 8.44
C MET A 144 -21.73 -0.33 7.49
N ALA A 145 -21.23 -1.51 7.16
CA ALA A 145 -21.93 -2.48 6.32
C ALA A 145 -23.19 -3.03 6.99
N THR A 146 -23.16 -3.35 8.29
CA THR A 146 -24.34 -3.83 9.02
C THR A 146 -25.40 -2.74 9.15
N LEU A 147 -25.01 -1.51 9.47
CA LEU A 147 -25.91 -0.36 9.52
C LEU A 147 -26.53 -0.08 8.14
N GLY A 148 -25.75 -0.20 7.06
CA GLY A 148 -26.26 -0.07 5.70
C GLY A 148 -27.32 -1.13 5.35
N ARG A 149 -27.12 -2.38 5.78
CA ARG A 149 -28.13 -3.45 5.63
C ARG A 149 -29.39 -3.16 6.44
N LEU A 150 -29.23 -2.73 7.69
CA LEU A 150 -30.36 -2.38 8.56
C LEU A 150 -31.18 -1.22 7.97
N LYS A 151 -30.52 -0.18 7.45
CA LYS A 151 -31.19 0.93 6.77
C LYS A 151 -32.01 0.44 5.57
N ARG A 152 -31.43 -0.41 4.71
CA ARG A 152 -32.15 -0.99 3.56
C ARG A 152 -33.36 -1.79 3.99
N PHE A 153 -33.20 -2.60 5.05
CA PHE A 153 -34.30 -3.36 5.62
C PHE A 153 -35.40 -2.45 6.18
N ALA A 154 -35.04 -1.43 6.96
CA ALA A 154 -35.99 -0.46 7.50
C ALA A 154 -36.73 0.30 6.39
N SER A 155 -36.03 0.73 5.34
CA SER A 155 -36.65 1.35 4.16
C SER A 155 -37.59 0.40 3.43
N ALA A 156 -37.21 -0.87 3.28
CA ALA A 156 -38.08 -1.89 2.68
C ALA A 156 -39.34 -2.13 3.52
N LEU A 157 -39.21 -2.15 4.85
CA LEU A 157 -40.32 -2.34 5.77
C LEU A 157 -41.32 -1.17 5.73
N VAL A 158 -40.84 0.07 5.66
CA VAL A 158 -41.69 1.28 5.58
C VAL A 158 -42.50 1.33 4.28
N VAL A 159 -41.94 0.83 3.17
CA VAL A 159 -42.59 0.85 1.85
C VAL A 159 -43.41 -0.42 1.60
N ALA A 160 -43.26 -1.47 2.42
CA ALA A 160 -43.97 -2.72 2.25
C ALA A 160 -45.49 -2.54 2.47
N PRO A 161 -46.34 -3.16 1.62
CA PRO A 161 -47.79 -3.18 1.84
C PRO A 161 -48.15 -3.80 3.20
N GLU A 162 -49.18 -3.29 3.88
CA GLU A 162 -49.55 -3.70 5.25
C GLU A 162 -49.63 -5.23 5.46
N ARG A 163 -50.19 -5.96 4.47
CA ARG A 163 -50.32 -7.43 4.51
C ARG A 163 -48.98 -8.17 4.46
N GLU A 164 -47.97 -7.59 3.82
CA GLU A 164 -46.62 -8.18 3.73
C GLU A 164 -45.73 -7.71 4.89
N ALA A 165 -45.87 -6.46 5.33
CA ALA A 165 -45.21 -5.95 6.54
C ALA A 165 -45.61 -6.77 7.78
N ALA A 166 -46.88 -7.17 7.91
CA ALA A 166 -47.37 -8.03 8.98
C ALA A 166 -46.82 -9.47 8.95
N ARG A 167 -46.26 -9.93 7.83
CA ARG A 167 -45.53 -11.21 7.74
C ARG A 167 -44.05 -11.06 8.10
N LEU A 168 -43.49 -9.87 7.91
CA LEU A 168 -42.07 -9.56 8.18
C LEU A 168 -41.81 -9.17 9.62
N LEU A 169 -42.83 -8.72 10.35
CA LEU A 169 -42.76 -8.39 11.77
C LEU A 169 -43.30 -9.54 12.62
N PRO A 170 -42.70 -9.83 13.78
CA PRO A 170 -43.23 -10.82 14.71
C PRO A 170 -44.65 -10.41 15.13
N GLN A 171 -45.60 -11.33 14.97
CA GLN A 171 -46.96 -11.13 15.47
C GLN A 171 -46.88 -11.02 16.99
N GLN A 172 -47.36 -9.90 17.54
CA GLN A 172 -47.50 -9.76 18.98
C GLN A 172 -48.48 -10.82 19.47
N ALA A 173 -48.02 -11.64 20.42
CA ALA A 173 -48.87 -12.59 21.15
C ALA A 173 -49.83 -11.85 22.08
#